data_AF-A0A975NAN8-F1
#
_entry.id   AF-A0A975NAN8-F1
#
_cell.length_a   1.000
_cell.length_b   1.000
_cell.length_c   1.000
_cell.angle_alpha   90.00
_cell.angle_beta   90.00
_cell.angle_gamma   90.00
#
_symmetry.space_group_name_H-M   'P 1'
#
loop_
_entity.id
_entity.type
_entity.pdbx_description
1 polymer ?
#
loop_
_entity_poly.entity_id
_entity_poly.type
_entity_poly.pdbx_seq_one_letter_code
_entity_poly.pdbx_strand_id
1 'polypeptide(L)'
;MNTALCFTERLCQAYDFNRGCPPADGAERATRDEIVEYIDAFSIDKSPDHPTSAIAWDLQRTLGESEGRRMLLYASRRWDATPLRARDVVKMWWDDDHEPEAWRDEYLIDVIGSWRSERDRLRLCADAEKVWLAFKGAATSEQLANWRTKYGAWYLAPERKLGPVTIIKPGNVVPFPAKAADVHAVKHEDFWAYSPAHSYIFVPTGEHWPASTVNSRLAPVIVPMREKPIPAATFLDQNRSVEQATWAPGQSQIIADRLIADGGWIDRAGCKTFNLYRPPTIKPKAGDASPWIDHIRWVYPEEAEHIISWLAQRVQRPDIKINHALVLGGNQGIGKDTLLEPVKAAVGPWNCSEVSPQQVLGRFNSFVKSVILRISEARDLGDTDRFAFYEHLKTLTAAPPDVLRVDEKHLREHAVLNVCGVIQTTNNKDALHLPADDRRHFVAWSPRSKDDFQPGYWSALYSWFATGGNEIVAHHLATLDLSAFDAKAPPPKTRAFWEIVDASRAPEDAEMADAIDALGKPAAVTTQQVLGRSSMGFADWLRDRKNRRKIGHRFEGCGYVSVRNPDDARDGQWKIAGRRQTVYAKRELCLRDQVAAAERLTMLPSPS
;
A
#
# COMPACT_ATOMS: atom_id res chain seq x y z
N MET A 1 -8.34 -9.74 -12.64
CA MET A 1 -7.69 -10.18 -13.89
C MET A 1 -7.81 -11.70 -13.93
N ASN A 2 -8.32 -12.43 -14.92
CA ASN A 2 -8.62 -12.12 -16.31
C ASN A 2 -9.52 -13.24 -16.90
N THR A 3 -10.69 -13.56 -16.32
CA THR A 3 -11.51 -14.69 -16.83
C THR A 3 -12.15 -14.39 -18.18
N ALA A 4 -12.58 -13.15 -18.41
CA ALA A 4 -13.09 -12.72 -19.70
C ALA A 4 -11.99 -12.65 -20.77
N LEU A 5 -10.77 -12.21 -20.39
CA LEU A 5 -9.62 -12.22 -21.30
C LEU A 5 -9.19 -13.66 -21.61
N CYS A 6 -9.22 -14.57 -20.63
CA CYS A 6 -8.91 -15.99 -20.83
C CYS A 6 -10.00 -16.71 -21.65
N PHE A 7 -11.28 -16.32 -21.53
CA PHE A 7 -12.39 -16.82 -22.35
C PHE A 7 -12.27 -16.33 -23.79
N THR A 8 -12.04 -15.04 -24.02
CA THR A 8 -11.84 -14.47 -25.36
C THR A 8 -10.54 -14.97 -25.99
N GLU A 9 -9.45 -15.12 -25.23
CA GLU A 9 -8.19 -15.72 -25.71
C GLU A 9 -8.36 -17.20 -26.07
N ARG A 10 -9.12 -17.98 -25.30
CA ARG A 10 -9.38 -19.40 -25.60
C ARG A 10 -10.39 -19.60 -26.73
N LEU A 11 -11.39 -18.74 -26.88
CA LEU A 11 -12.27 -18.74 -28.04
C LEU A 11 -11.50 -18.30 -29.30
N CYS A 12 -10.64 -17.29 -29.20
CA CYS A 12 -9.75 -16.90 -30.30
C CYS A 12 -8.72 -18.00 -30.61
N GLN A 13 -8.21 -18.73 -29.62
CA GLN A 13 -7.34 -19.89 -29.84
C GLN A 13 -8.08 -21.07 -30.48
N ALA A 14 -9.31 -21.38 -30.07
CA ALA A 14 -10.16 -22.38 -30.71
C ALA A 14 -10.52 -21.99 -32.16
N TYR A 15 -10.66 -20.69 -32.40
CA TYR A 15 -10.90 -20.11 -33.72
C TYR A 15 -9.64 -20.12 -34.60
N ASP A 16 -8.45 -19.87 -34.03
CA ASP A 16 -7.14 -19.98 -34.70
C ASP A 16 -6.74 -21.45 -34.97
N PHE A 17 -7.11 -22.39 -34.10
CA PHE A 17 -6.93 -23.83 -34.28
C PHE A 17 -7.67 -24.37 -35.52
N ASN A 18 -8.80 -23.74 -35.88
CA ASN A 18 -9.58 -24.07 -37.07
C ASN A 18 -9.06 -23.40 -38.36
N ARG A 19 -8.05 -22.53 -38.28
CA ARG A 19 -7.41 -21.84 -39.43
C ARG A 19 -6.06 -22.42 -39.91
N GLY A 20 -5.68 -23.61 -39.44
CA GLY A 20 -4.61 -24.39 -40.07
C GLY A 20 -3.20 -24.24 -39.48
N CYS A 21 -3.05 -23.73 -38.26
CA CYS A 21 -1.82 -23.99 -37.49
C CYS A 21 -1.81 -25.45 -36.98
N PRO A 22 -0.66 -26.15 -37.02
CA PRO A 22 -0.57 -27.51 -36.48
C PRO A 22 -0.72 -27.47 -34.96
N PRO A 23 -1.47 -28.39 -34.35
CA PRO A 23 -1.48 -28.56 -32.91
C PRO A 23 -0.07 -28.83 -32.38
N ALA A 24 0.25 -28.33 -31.18
CA ALA A 24 1.35 -28.89 -30.41
C ALA A 24 1.03 -30.37 -30.13
N ASP A 25 2.03 -31.23 -30.28
CA ASP A 25 1.90 -32.69 -30.38
C ASP A 25 0.82 -33.29 -29.47
N GLY A 26 -0.26 -33.79 -30.10
CA GLY A 26 -1.28 -34.62 -29.46
C GLY A 26 -2.67 -34.01 -29.23
N ALA A 27 -2.95 -32.76 -29.63
CA ALA A 27 -4.27 -32.14 -29.42
C ALA A 27 -5.18 -32.16 -30.67
N GLU A 28 -6.41 -32.66 -30.54
CA GLU A 28 -7.44 -32.65 -31.59
C GLU A 28 -8.30 -31.36 -31.57
N ARG A 29 -8.96 -31.06 -32.71
CA ARG A 29 -9.84 -29.89 -32.88
C ARG A 29 -11.23 -30.17 -32.30
N ALA A 30 -11.82 -29.17 -31.65
CA ALA A 30 -13.15 -29.26 -31.05
C ALA A 30 -14.27 -29.32 -32.11
N THR A 31 -15.23 -30.22 -31.89
CA THR A 31 -16.44 -30.44 -32.69
C THR A 31 -17.56 -29.46 -32.31
N ARG A 32 -18.60 -29.37 -33.15
CA ARG A 32 -19.79 -28.53 -32.90
C ARG A 32 -20.44 -28.85 -31.55
N ASP A 33 -20.57 -30.14 -31.23
CA ASP A 33 -21.22 -30.58 -30.01
C ASP A 33 -20.36 -30.26 -28.77
N GLU A 34 -19.03 -30.37 -28.88
CA GLU A 34 -18.10 -29.97 -27.80
C GLU A 34 -18.07 -28.46 -27.56
N ILE A 35 -18.18 -27.66 -28.61
CA ILE A 35 -18.25 -26.19 -28.49
C ILE A 35 -19.60 -25.78 -27.89
N VAL A 36 -20.69 -26.42 -28.30
CA VAL A 36 -22.03 -26.19 -27.75
C VAL A 36 -22.09 -26.60 -26.28
N GLU A 37 -21.55 -27.76 -25.92
CA GLU A 37 -21.50 -28.27 -24.54
C GLU A 37 -20.60 -27.41 -23.65
N TYR A 38 -19.49 -26.87 -24.20
CA TYR A 38 -18.61 -25.92 -23.51
C TYR A 38 -19.24 -24.53 -23.32
N ILE A 39 -19.92 -24.00 -24.34
CA ILE A 39 -20.68 -22.75 -24.23
C ILE A 39 -21.78 -22.90 -23.17
N ASP A 40 -22.53 -24.00 -23.19
CA ASP A 40 -23.61 -24.23 -22.25
C ASP A 40 -23.14 -24.43 -20.81
N ALA A 41 -21.94 -24.97 -20.63
CA ALA A 41 -21.31 -25.18 -19.34
C ALA A 41 -20.63 -23.93 -18.75
N PHE A 42 -20.23 -22.94 -19.57
CA PHE A 42 -19.34 -21.85 -19.12
C PHE A 42 -19.79 -20.41 -19.46
N SER A 43 -20.93 -20.20 -20.16
CA SER A 43 -21.48 -18.84 -20.35
C SER A 43 -22.08 -18.27 -19.06
N ILE A 44 -21.61 -17.09 -18.66
CA ILE A 44 -21.89 -16.48 -17.35
C ILE A 44 -23.29 -15.82 -17.29
N ASP A 45 -23.87 -15.50 -18.45
CA ASP A 45 -25.20 -14.90 -18.60
C ASP A 45 -25.86 -15.52 -19.85
N LYS A 46 -27.10 -16.00 -19.79
CA LYS A 46 -27.78 -16.65 -20.93
C LYS A 46 -28.77 -15.72 -21.65
N SER A 47 -28.79 -14.43 -21.28
CA SER A 47 -29.60 -13.42 -21.96
C SER A 47 -29.05 -13.08 -23.36
N PRO A 48 -29.91 -12.82 -24.36
CA PRO A 48 -29.49 -12.56 -25.73
C PRO A 48 -28.71 -11.24 -25.91
N ASP A 49 -28.73 -10.37 -24.91
CA ASP A 49 -28.13 -9.03 -24.96
C ASP A 49 -26.73 -8.97 -24.32
N HIS A 50 -26.25 -10.07 -23.72
CA HIS A 50 -24.93 -10.14 -23.09
C HIS A 50 -23.83 -10.45 -24.14
N PRO A 51 -22.66 -9.77 -24.15
CA PRO A 51 -21.71 -9.81 -25.29
C PRO A 51 -21.16 -11.20 -25.64
N THR A 52 -20.80 -12.02 -24.64
CA THR A 52 -20.29 -13.38 -24.85
C THR A 52 -21.39 -14.38 -25.23
N SER A 53 -22.64 -14.05 -24.89
CA SER A 53 -23.82 -14.87 -25.09
C SER A 53 -24.46 -14.55 -26.44
N ALA A 54 -24.37 -13.30 -26.87
CA ALA A 54 -24.63 -12.84 -28.24
C ALA A 54 -23.62 -13.44 -29.22
N ILE A 55 -22.32 -13.53 -28.89
CA ILE A 55 -21.30 -14.21 -29.72
C ILE A 55 -21.56 -15.72 -29.80
N ALA A 56 -21.93 -16.35 -28.69
CA ALA A 56 -22.28 -17.76 -28.62
C ALA A 56 -23.60 -18.10 -29.34
N TRP A 57 -24.64 -17.28 -29.18
CA TRP A 57 -25.90 -17.39 -29.92
C TRP A 57 -25.71 -17.09 -31.40
N ASP A 58 -24.86 -16.13 -31.77
CA ASP A 58 -24.49 -15.90 -33.17
C ASP A 58 -23.79 -17.14 -33.72
N LEU A 59 -22.80 -17.72 -33.02
CA LEU A 59 -22.11 -18.95 -33.43
C LEU A 59 -23.08 -20.14 -33.54
N GLN A 60 -23.99 -20.30 -32.58
CA GLN A 60 -24.95 -21.40 -32.52
C GLN A 60 -26.07 -21.26 -33.57
N ARG A 61 -26.50 -20.02 -33.88
CA ARG A 61 -27.44 -19.70 -34.95
C ARG A 61 -26.79 -19.78 -36.33
N THR A 62 -25.52 -19.43 -36.43
CA THR A 62 -24.69 -19.55 -37.65
C THR A 62 -24.27 -20.99 -37.95
N LEU A 63 -24.21 -21.85 -36.94
CA LEU A 63 -24.01 -23.31 -37.06
C LEU A 63 -25.34 -24.08 -37.15
N GLY A 64 -26.46 -23.45 -36.79
CA GLY A 64 -27.78 -24.08 -36.63
C GLY A 64 -28.74 -23.92 -37.80
N GLU A 65 -28.67 -22.82 -38.55
CA GLU A 65 -29.56 -22.55 -39.69
C GLU A 65 -28.75 -22.30 -40.96
N SER A 66 -28.09 -23.33 -41.47
CA SER A 66 -27.51 -23.31 -42.82
C SER A 66 -27.28 -24.73 -43.33
N GLU A 67 -28.36 -25.35 -43.82
CA GLU A 67 -28.22 -26.32 -44.88
C GLU A 67 -27.55 -25.61 -46.08
N GLY A 68 -26.23 -25.75 -46.22
CA GLY A 68 -25.52 -25.45 -47.47
C GLY A 68 -24.78 -24.10 -47.60
N ARG A 69 -24.93 -23.12 -46.72
CA ARG A 69 -24.25 -21.80 -46.86
C ARG A 69 -22.88 -21.74 -46.20
N ARG A 70 -21.90 -21.09 -46.86
CA ARG A 70 -20.56 -20.84 -46.31
C ARG A 70 -20.39 -19.38 -45.87
N MET A 71 -19.79 -19.18 -44.70
CA MET A 71 -19.51 -17.86 -44.12
C MET A 71 -18.00 -17.57 -44.10
N LEU A 72 -17.62 -16.34 -44.44
CA LEU A 72 -16.25 -15.84 -44.27
C LEU A 72 -16.23 -14.70 -43.23
N LEU A 73 -15.49 -14.88 -42.15
CA LEU A 73 -15.30 -13.89 -41.08
C LEU A 73 -13.90 -13.26 -41.19
N TYR A 74 -13.81 -11.94 -41.34
CA TYR A 74 -12.55 -11.20 -41.42
C TYR A 74 -12.36 -10.28 -40.21
N ALA A 75 -11.16 -10.30 -39.62
CA ALA A 75 -10.76 -9.40 -38.54
C ALA A 75 -9.49 -8.65 -38.96
N SER A 76 -9.58 -7.32 -39.08
CA SER A 76 -8.47 -6.42 -39.40
C SER A 76 -7.68 -6.09 -38.13
N ARG A 77 -6.37 -6.38 -38.07
CA ARG A 77 -5.53 -6.06 -36.89
C ARG A 77 -4.69 -4.79 -37.08
N ARG A 78 -4.60 -4.00 -36.00
CA ARG A 78 -3.35 -3.34 -35.56
C ARG A 78 -3.00 -3.80 -34.14
N TRP A 79 -1.70 -3.76 -33.86
CA TRP A 79 -1.06 -4.33 -32.66
C TRP A 79 -0.69 -3.20 -31.70
N ASP A 80 -1.68 -2.60 -31.04
CA ASP A 80 -1.47 -1.71 -29.90
C ASP A 80 -2.74 -1.56 -29.03
N ALA A 81 -2.68 -2.20 -27.86
CA ALA A 81 -3.39 -1.90 -26.60
C ALA A 81 -4.86 -1.38 -26.64
N THR A 82 -5.83 -2.25 -26.94
CA THR A 82 -7.18 -2.31 -26.29
C THR A 82 -7.97 -3.56 -26.76
N PRO A 83 -9.03 -4.02 -26.06
CA PRO A 83 -9.84 -5.18 -26.49
C PRO A 83 -10.67 -4.88 -27.76
N LEU A 84 -10.84 -5.91 -28.62
CA LEU A 84 -11.72 -5.90 -29.80
C LEU A 84 -13.15 -5.49 -29.43
N ARG A 85 -13.78 -4.61 -30.24
CA ARG A 85 -15.21 -4.28 -30.10
C ARG A 85 -16.01 -4.91 -31.23
N ALA A 86 -17.28 -5.23 -31.01
CA ALA A 86 -18.16 -5.92 -31.97
C ALA A 86 -18.26 -5.21 -33.34
N ARG A 87 -18.02 -3.90 -33.40
CA ARG A 87 -18.02 -3.09 -34.62
C ARG A 87 -16.78 -3.25 -35.52
N ASP A 88 -15.74 -3.94 -35.04
CA ASP A 88 -14.46 -4.13 -35.74
C ASP A 88 -14.45 -5.43 -36.58
N VAL A 89 -15.59 -6.12 -36.67
CA VAL A 89 -15.79 -7.39 -37.38
C VAL A 89 -16.75 -7.18 -38.55
N VAL A 90 -16.28 -7.47 -39.77
CA VAL A 90 -17.12 -7.41 -40.99
C VAL A 90 -17.56 -8.84 -41.35
N LYS A 91 -18.86 -9.01 -41.63
CA LYS A 91 -19.50 -10.30 -41.96
C LYS A 91 -19.94 -10.32 -43.43
N MET A 92 -19.73 -11.43 -44.15
CA MET A 92 -20.24 -11.67 -45.50
C MET A 92 -20.83 -13.08 -45.64
N TRP A 93 -21.88 -13.22 -46.48
CA TRP A 93 -22.64 -14.45 -46.73
C TRP A 93 -22.70 -14.76 -48.23
N TRP A 94 -22.72 -16.03 -48.64
CA TRP A 94 -23.02 -16.46 -50.01
C TRP A 94 -23.47 -17.95 -50.09
N ASP A 95 -24.18 -18.30 -51.18
CA ASP A 95 -24.88 -19.57 -51.45
C ASP A 95 -24.46 -20.16 -52.83
N ASP A 96 -24.23 -21.48 -52.93
CA ASP A 96 -23.61 -22.13 -54.10
C ASP A 96 -24.52 -22.23 -55.37
N ASP A 97 -25.83 -22.01 -55.25
CA ASP A 97 -26.82 -22.38 -56.29
C ASP A 97 -27.60 -21.22 -56.96
N HIS A 98 -27.18 -19.95 -56.82
CA HIS A 98 -27.83 -18.81 -57.49
C HIS A 98 -26.82 -17.96 -58.28
N GLU A 99 -27.14 -17.64 -59.55
CA GLU A 99 -26.52 -16.51 -60.24
C GLU A 99 -26.81 -15.20 -59.48
N PRO A 100 -25.85 -14.25 -59.42
CA PRO A 100 -25.94 -13.10 -58.53
C PRO A 100 -26.92 -12.07 -59.06
N GLU A 101 -28.19 -12.14 -58.66
CA GLU A 101 -29.09 -11.00 -58.75
C GLU A 101 -28.87 -10.04 -57.58
N ALA A 102 -28.55 -8.80 -57.95
CA ALA A 102 -28.29 -7.64 -57.12
C ALA A 102 -29.20 -7.52 -55.88
N TRP A 103 -28.74 -7.94 -54.71
CA TRP A 103 -29.39 -7.60 -53.44
C TRP A 103 -28.45 -6.85 -52.48
N ARG A 104 -28.75 -5.54 -52.42
CA ARG A 104 -28.57 -4.58 -51.31
C ARG A 104 -27.16 -4.10 -50.99
N ASP A 105 -26.69 -3.25 -51.91
CA ASP A 105 -25.54 -2.36 -51.81
C ASP A 105 -25.51 -1.42 -50.58
N GLU A 106 -26.62 -1.16 -49.87
CA GLU A 106 -26.64 -0.06 -48.88
C GLU A 106 -25.90 -0.33 -47.56
N TYR A 107 -25.82 -1.58 -47.09
CA TYR A 107 -25.25 -1.86 -45.76
C TYR A 107 -23.71 -1.89 -45.75
N LEU A 108 -23.08 -2.30 -46.86
CA LEU A 108 -21.62 -2.26 -46.99
C LEU A 108 -21.10 -0.83 -47.25
N ILE A 109 -21.87 0.01 -47.95
CA ILE A 109 -21.48 1.37 -48.31
C ILE A 109 -21.34 2.27 -47.07
N ASP A 110 -22.25 2.17 -46.10
CA ASP A 110 -22.25 3.00 -44.90
C ASP A 110 -21.13 2.61 -43.91
N VAL A 111 -20.82 1.31 -43.82
CA VAL A 111 -19.74 0.81 -42.98
C VAL A 111 -18.38 1.16 -43.59
N ILE A 112 -18.21 1.03 -44.91
CA ILE A 112 -16.94 1.28 -45.61
C ILE A 112 -16.65 2.77 -45.79
N GLY A 113 -17.67 3.62 -45.92
CA GLY A 113 -17.52 5.07 -46.03
C GLY A 113 -16.85 5.73 -44.81
N SER A 114 -16.86 5.05 -43.66
CA SER A 114 -16.28 5.56 -42.41
C SER A 114 -14.77 5.32 -42.24
N TRP A 115 -14.12 4.60 -43.16
CA TRP A 115 -12.73 4.16 -43.03
C TRP A 115 -11.75 5.17 -43.66
N ARG A 116 -10.85 5.72 -42.83
CA ARG A 116 -10.09 6.94 -43.13
C ARG A 116 -8.74 6.76 -43.86
N SER A 117 -8.34 5.57 -44.30
CA SER A 117 -6.98 5.36 -44.85
C SER A 117 -6.92 4.57 -46.18
N GLU A 118 -6.22 5.15 -47.15
CA GLU A 118 -6.01 4.63 -48.52
C GLU A 118 -5.15 3.36 -48.56
N ARG A 119 -4.31 3.16 -47.53
CA ARG A 119 -3.48 1.95 -47.35
C ARG A 119 -4.32 0.69 -47.06
N ASP A 120 -5.46 0.85 -46.41
CA ASP A 120 -6.34 -0.27 -46.06
C ASP A 120 -7.18 -0.70 -47.28
N ARG A 121 -7.48 0.24 -48.19
CA ARG A 121 -8.12 -0.05 -49.48
C ARG A 121 -7.22 -0.89 -50.40
N LEU A 122 -5.91 -0.56 -50.47
CA LEU A 122 -4.94 -1.28 -51.30
C LEU A 122 -4.67 -2.72 -50.84
N ARG A 123 -4.77 -3.00 -49.54
CA ARG A 123 -4.61 -4.37 -48.99
C ARG A 123 -5.80 -5.27 -49.32
N LEU A 124 -7.00 -4.70 -49.40
CA LEU A 124 -8.20 -5.44 -49.75
C LEU A 124 -8.16 -5.95 -51.20
N CYS A 125 -7.58 -5.19 -52.14
CA CYS A 125 -7.40 -5.64 -53.53
C CYS A 125 -6.46 -6.85 -53.65
N ALA A 126 -5.38 -6.88 -52.87
CA ALA A 126 -4.46 -8.02 -52.84
C ALA A 126 -5.07 -9.28 -52.20
N ASP A 127 -6.04 -9.11 -51.30
CA ASP A 127 -6.76 -10.21 -50.66
C ASP A 127 -7.94 -10.71 -51.54
N ALA A 128 -8.57 -9.84 -52.34
CA ALA A 128 -9.58 -10.23 -53.33
C ALA A 128 -9.00 -11.14 -54.43
N GLU A 129 -7.75 -10.91 -54.85
CA GLU A 129 -7.07 -11.76 -55.84
C GLU A 129 -6.71 -13.16 -55.28
N LYS A 130 -6.49 -13.27 -53.95
CA LYS A 130 -6.32 -14.56 -53.25
C LYS A 130 -7.62 -15.33 -53.14
N VAL A 131 -8.73 -14.62 -52.94
CA VAL A 131 -10.07 -15.21 -52.97
C VAL A 131 -10.38 -15.70 -54.40
N TRP A 132 -10.03 -14.94 -55.44
CA TRP A 132 -10.17 -15.34 -56.85
C TRP A 132 -9.44 -16.65 -57.19
N LEU A 133 -8.18 -16.80 -56.76
CA LEU A 133 -7.39 -18.03 -56.94
C LEU A 133 -7.96 -19.24 -56.17
N ALA A 134 -8.62 -19.01 -55.02
CA ALA A 134 -9.25 -20.06 -54.22
C ALA A 134 -10.52 -20.64 -54.86
N PHE A 135 -11.15 -19.90 -55.79
CA PHE A 135 -12.41 -20.28 -56.45
C PHE A 135 -12.26 -20.86 -57.86
N LYS A 136 -11.06 -21.31 -58.26
CA LYS A 136 -10.80 -21.97 -59.57
C LYS A 136 -11.36 -21.20 -60.80
N GLY A 137 -11.41 -19.87 -60.76
CA GLY A 137 -11.76 -19.04 -61.92
C GLY A 137 -13.26 -18.89 -62.24
N ALA A 138 -14.15 -18.98 -61.25
CA ALA A 138 -15.61 -18.90 -61.45
C ALA A 138 -16.20 -17.49 -61.68
N ALA A 139 -15.40 -16.42 -61.63
CA ALA A 139 -15.88 -15.06 -61.93
C ALA A 139 -15.67 -14.72 -63.40
N THR A 140 -16.67 -14.13 -64.07
CA THR A 140 -16.55 -13.77 -65.49
C THR A 140 -15.59 -12.58 -65.68
N SER A 141 -14.93 -12.52 -66.85
CA SER A 141 -13.99 -11.45 -67.20
C SER A 141 -14.60 -10.04 -67.09
N GLU A 142 -15.92 -9.94 -67.25
CA GLU A 142 -16.70 -8.71 -67.15
C GLU A 142 -16.95 -8.28 -65.70
N GLN A 143 -17.21 -9.22 -64.79
CA GLN A 143 -17.33 -8.94 -63.35
C GLN A 143 -15.99 -8.50 -62.75
N LEU A 144 -14.89 -9.13 -63.17
CA LEU A 144 -13.53 -8.73 -62.78
C LEU A 144 -13.14 -7.36 -63.37
N ALA A 145 -13.55 -7.05 -64.60
CA ALA A 145 -13.35 -5.73 -65.19
C ALA A 145 -14.15 -4.64 -64.45
N ASN A 146 -15.39 -4.94 -64.04
CA ASN A 146 -16.22 -4.01 -63.26
C ASN A 146 -15.63 -3.75 -61.87
N TRP A 147 -15.11 -4.77 -61.19
CA TRP A 147 -14.45 -4.59 -59.89
C TRP A 147 -13.11 -3.85 -59.99
N ARG A 148 -12.33 -4.07 -61.05
CA ARG A 148 -11.11 -3.30 -61.35
C ARG A 148 -11.42 -1.82 -61.61
N THR A 149 -12.45 -1.54 -62.40
CA THR A 149 -12.92 -0.17 -62.66
C THR A 149 -13.48 0.51 -61.40
N LYS A 150 -14.19 -0.24 -60.54
CA LYS A 150 -14.86 0.27 -59.33
C LYS A 150 -13.92 0.46 -58.15
N TYR A 151 -12.83 -0.31 -58.04
CA TYR A 151 -11.99 -0.34 -56.82
C TYR A 151 -10.47 -0.28 -57.01
N GLY A 152 -9.93 -0.24 -58.22
CA GLY A 152 -8.50 -0.05 -58.39
C GLY A 152 -8.03 0.00 -59.82
N ALA A 153 -7.83 1.20 -60.36
CA ALA A 153 -7.24 1.38 -61.67
C ALA A 153 -5.73 1.08 -61.76
N TRP A 154 -5.04 0.61 -60.71
CA TRP A 154 -3.57 0.45 -60.74
C TRP A 154 -3.07 -0.70 -59.86
N TYR A 155 -3.09 -1.96 -60.34
CA TYR A 155 -2.01 -2.96 -60.16
C TYR A 155 -2.45 -4.37 -60.63
N LEU A 156 -1.57 -5.06 -61.36
CA LEU A 156 -1.64 -6.48 -61.75
C LEU A 156 -0.22 -7.05 -61.61
N ALA A 157 -0.01 -8.17 -60.88
CA ALA A 157 1.18 -9.01 -61.03
C ALA A 157 0.94 -10.45 -60.48
N PRO A 158 1.34 -11.53 -61.19
CA PRO A 158 0.85 -12.88 -60.90
C PRO A 158 1.86 -13.86 -60.24
N GLU A 159 1.31 -14.96 -59.69
CA GLU A 159 1.86 -16.31 -59.41
C GLU A 159 2.66 -16.64 -58.11
N ARG A 160 2.13 -17.59 -57.29
CA ARG A 160 2.88 -18.65 -56.57
C ARG A 160 1.95 -19.75 -55.98
N LYS A 161 2.24 -21.04 -56.22
CA LYS A 161 1.47 -22.25 -55.79
C LYS A 161 2.18 -23.04 -54.68
N LEU A 162 1.46 -23.68 -53.74
CA LEU A 162 1.98 -24.68 -52.77
C LEU A 162 0.97 -25.84 -52.48
N GLY A 163 1.47 -27.04 -52.09
CA GLY A 163 0.90 -28.41 -52.28
C GLY A 163 0.15 -29.14 -51.10
N PRO A 164 0.00 -30.50 -51.10
CA PRO A 164 -1.14 -31.23 -50.50
C PRO A 164 -0.94 -31.89 -49.10
N VAL A 165 -2.03 -32.30 -48.43
CA VAL A 165 -2.13 -32.73 -47.00
C VAL A 165 -2.72 -34.15 -46.82
N THR A 166 -2.29 -34.89 -45.77
CA THR A 166 -2.61 -36.30 -45.43
C THR A 166 -3.49 -36.45 -44.17
N ILE A 167 -4.26 -37.56 -44.04
CA ILE A 167 -5.31 -37.82 -43.01
C ILE A 167 -4.90 -38.95 -42.03
N ILE A 168 -5.19 -38.85 -40.72
CA ILE A 168 -4.96 -39.88 -39.66
C ILE A 168 -6.28 -40.29 -38.96
N LYS A 169 -6.40 -41.54 -38.48
CA LYS A 169 -7.60 -42.19 -37.89
C LYS A 169 -7.48 -42.49 -36.36
N PRO A 170 -8.60 -42.71 -35.65
CA PRO A 170 -8.69 -42.53 -34.19
C PRO A 170 -8.45 -43.81 -33.37
N GLY A 171 -7.68 -43.70 -32.28
CA GLY A 171 -7.41 -44.81 -31.36
C GLY A 171 -6.74 -44.48 -30.02
N ASN A 172 -6.31 -43.23 -29.76
CA ASN A 172 -5.60 -42.89 -28.51
C ASN A 172 -6.23 -41.65 -27.84
N VAL A 173 -7.38 -41.82 -27.18
CA VAL A 173 -7.86 -40.86 -26.19
C VAL A 173 -7.22 -41.23 -24.85
N VAL A 174 -6.25 -40.42 -24.41
CA VAL A 174 -5.75 -40.48 -23.03
C VAL A 174 -6.86 -39.96 -22.11
N PRO A 175 -7.28 -40.67 -21.04
CA PRO A 175 -8.34 -40.18 -20.17
C PRO A 175 -7.87 -38.90 -19.47
N PHE A 176 -8.64 -37.81 -19.59
CA PHE A 176 -8.54 -36.70 -18.64
C PHE A 176 -8.86 -37.23 -17.24
N PRO A 177 -8.14 -36.81 -16.19
CA PRO A 177 -8.38 -37.31 -14.85
C PRO A 177 -9.83 -37.01 -14.46
N ALA A 178 -10.48 -38.03 -13.90
CA ALA A 178 -11.83 -37.92 -13.36
C ALA A 178 -11.98 -36.65 -12.52
N LYS A 179 -13.14 -35.97 -12.64
CA LYS A 179 -13.55 -34.84 -11.80
C LYS A 179 -13.14 -35.11 -10.34
N ALA A 180 -12.06 -34.51 -9.89
CA ALA A 180 -11.83 -34.40 -8.47
C ALA A 180 -12.97 -33.53 -7.94
N ALA A 181 -13.78 -34.10 -7.05
CA ALA A 181 -14.63 -33.34 -6.16
C ALA A 181 -13.77 -32.28 -5.44
N ASP A 182 -14.37 -31.12 -5.16
CA ASP A 182 -13.78 -29.91 -4.55
C ASP A 182 -12.89 -29.08 -5.48
N VAL A 183 -13.24 -27.80 -5.72
CA VAL A 183 -12.43 -26.58 -5.45
C VAL A 183 -13.21 -25.33 -5.96
N HIS A 184 -14.26 -24.89 -5.26
CA HIS A 184 -14.46 -23.43 -5.20
C HIS A 184 -13.45 -22.92 -4.17
N ALA A 185 -12.43 -22.19 -4.61
CA ALA A 185 -11.40 -21.65 -3.73
C ALA A 185 -11.94 -20.66 -2.68
N VAL A 186 -13.20 -20.25 -2.81
CA VAL A 186 -13.91 -19.30 -1.95
C VAL A 186 -15.23 -19.89 -1.51
N LYS A 187 -15.59 -19.71 -0.25
CA LYS A 187 -16.79 -20.26 0.39
C LYS A 187 -17.61 -19.15 1.03
N HIS A 188 -18.87 -19.45 1.39
CA HIS A 188 -19.72 -18.52 2.13
C HIS A 188 -19.09 -18.06 3.45
N GLU A 189 -18.35 -18.94 4.13
CA GLU A 189 -17.66 -18.65 5.39
C GLU A 189 -16.57 -17.57 5.25
N ASP A 190 -16.08 -17.33 4.04
CA ASP A 190 -15.05 -16.32 3.76
C ASP A 190 -15.62 -14.91 3.57
N PHE A 191 -16.93 -14.69 3.72
CA PHE A 191 -17.55 -13.38 3.50
C PHE A 191 -18.44 -12.90 4.64
N TRP A 192 -18.39 -11.60 4.92
CA TRP A 192 -19.36 -10.91 5.78
C TRP A 192 -20.03 -9.78 5.02
N ALA A 193 -21.35 -9.65 5.12
CA ALA A 193 -22.08 -8.53 4.57
C ALA A 193 -21.81 -7.27 5.40
N TYR A 194 -21.34 -6.21 4.75
CA TYR A 194 -21.13 -4.89 5.33
C TYR A 194 -22.31 -3.99 4.98
N SER A 195 -23.22 -3.86 5.94
CA SER A 195 -24.54 -3.22 5.76
C SER A 195 -24.45 -1.77 5.28
N PRO A 196 -23.58 -0.88 5.82
CA PRO A 196 -23.57 0.54 5.45
C PRO A 196 -23.25 0.83 3.99
N ALA A 197 -22.55 -0.07 3.29
CA ALA A 197 -22.15 0.12 1.90
C ALA A 197 -22.69 -0.97 0.95
N HIS A 198 -23.59 -1.84 1.42
CA HIS A 198 -24.15 -2.94 0.63
C HIS A 198 -23.09 -3.74 -0.15
N SER A 199 -22.01 -4.09 0.55
CA SER A 199 -20.85 -4.81 -0.01
C SER A 199 -20.44 -5.95 0.91
N TYR A 200 -19.58 -6.85 0.43
CA TYR A 200 -19.24 -8.07 1.15
C TYR A 200 -17.73 -8.09 1.41
N ILE A 201 -17.35 -8.07 2.68
CA ILE A 201 -15.95 -8.12 3.12
C ILE A 201 -15.44 -9.54 2.92
N PHE A 202 -14.47 -9.71 2.03
CA PHE A 202 -13.77 -10.97 1.84
C PHE A 202 -12.75 -11.15 2.97
N VAL A 203 -13.04 -12.03 3.92
CA VAL A 203 -12.30 -12.23 5.17
C VAL A 203 -10.77 -12.32 5.00
N PRO A 204 -10.23 -13.10 4.04
CA PRO A 204 -8.79 -13.22 3.86
C PRO A 204 -8.09 -11.94 3.45
N THR A 205 -8.72 -11.03 2.69
CA THR A 205 -8.09 -9.77 2.20
C THR A 205 -8.68 -8.48 2.80
N GLY A 206 -9.86 -8.56 3.40
CA GLY A 206 -10.60 -7.41 3.95
C GLY A 206 -11.19 -6.55 2.85
N GLU A 207 -11.06 -6.96 1.59
CA GLU A 207 -11.55 -6.22 0.44
C GLU A 207 -13.06 -6.34 0.31
N HIS A 208 -13.66 -5.26 -0.17
CA HIS A 208 -15.08 -5.21 -0.43
C HIS A 208 -15.40 -5.74 -1.82
N TRP A 209 -16.25 -6.76 -1.88
CA TRP A 209 -16.74 -7.34 -3.12
C TRP A 209 -18.20 -6.90 -3.35
N PRO A 210 -18.61 -6.59 -4.58
CA PRO A 210 -20.00 -6.33 -4.90
C PRO A 210 -20.81 -7.64 -4.93
N ALA A 211 -22.12 -7.53 -4.74
CA ALA A 211 -23.05 -8.67 -4.75
C ALA A 211 -22.93 -9.54 -6.01
N SER A 212 -22.74 -8.92 -7.18
CA SER A 212 -22.59 -9.62 -8.46
C SER A 212 -21.36 -10.54 -8.49
N THR A 213 -20.24 -10.09 -7.94
CA THR A 213 -19.03 -10.92 -7.81
C THR A 213 -19.24 -12.06 -6.81
N VAL A 214 -19.89 -11.80 -5.67
CA VAL A 214 -20.17 -12.86 -4.68
C VAL A 214 -21.09 -13.93 -5.26
N ASN A 215 -22.19 -13.53 -5.89
CA ASN A 215 -23.17 -14.45 -6.49
C ASN A 215 -22.61 -15.24 -7.69
N SER A 216 -21.63 -14.71 -8.40
CA SER A 216 -20.97 -15.44 -9.50
C SER A 216 -19.90 -16.43 -9.00
N ARG A 217 -19.42 -16.28 -7.76
CA ARG A 217 -18.36 -17.11 -7.18
C ARG A 217 -18.85 -18.15 -6.19
N LEU A 218 -19.99 -17.91 -5.56
CA LEU A 218 -20.60 -18.78 -4.56
C LEU A 218 -21.91 -19.37 -5.10
N ALA A 219 -22.12 -20.66 -4.83
CA ALA A 219 -23.39 -21.31 -5.15
C ALA A 219 -24.55 -20.68 -4.35
N PRO A 220 -25.75 -20.52 -4.93
CA PRO A 220 -26.95 -20.13 -4.21
C PRO A 220 -27.25 -21.06 -3.03
N VAL A 221 -27.85 -20.53 -1.96
CA VAL A 221 -28.15 -21.30 -0.75
C VAL A 221 -29.60 -21.77 -0.76
N ILE A 222 -29.80 -23.06 -0.53
CA ILE A 222 -31.14 -23.65 -0.35
C ILE A 222 -31.54 -23.48 1.12
N VAL A 223 -32.64 -22.77 1.36
CA VAL A 223 -33.16 -22.53 2.71
C VAL A 223 -34.39 -23.41 2.91
N PRO A 224 -34.52 -24.13 4.05
CA PRO A 224 -35.73 -24.88 4.37
C PRO A 224 -36.98 -23.99 4.27
N MET A 225 -38.08 -24.50 3.72
CA MET A 225 -39.35 -23.79 3.52
C MET A 225 -39.39 -22.72 2.41
N ARG A 226 -38.32 -22.53 1.62
CA ARG A 226 -38.38 -21.78 0.35
C ARG A 226 -38.24 -22.71 -0.84
N GLU A 227 -39.13 -22.58 -1.82
CA GLU A 227 -39.09 -23.36 -3.06
C GLU A 227 -37.90 -23.00 -3.96
N LYS A 228 -37.41 -21.75 -3.88
CA LYS A 228 -36.29 -21.26 -4.70
C LYS A 228 -35.04 -20.99 -3.86
N PRO A 229 -33.84 -21.44 -4.31
CA PRO A 229 -32.58 -21.05 -3.70
C PRO A 229 -32.43 -19.53 -3.68
N ILE A 230 -31.81 -19.01 -2.62
CA ILE A 230 -31.53 -17.58 -2.51
C ILE A 230 -30.10 -17.28 -2.97
N PRO A 231 -29.84 -16.10 -3.57
CA PRO A 231 -28.48 -15.70 -3.91
C PRO A 231 -27.56 -15.69 -2.69
N ALA A 232 -26.29 -16.05 -2.88
CA ALA A 232 -25.29 -16.10 -1.81
C ALA A 232 -25.17 -14.76 -1.06
N ALA A 233 -25.18 -13.64 -1.77
CA ALA A 233 -25.16 -12.31 -1.18
C ALA A 233 -26.37 -12.07 -0.26
N THR A 234 -27.58 -12.43 -0.69
CA THR A 234 -28.80 -12.31 0.12
C THR A 234 -28.74 -13.21 1.36
N PHE A 235 -28.18 -14.42 1.23
CA PHE A 235 -27.96 -15.29 2.38
C PHE A 235 -27.00 -14.63 3.39
N LEU A 236 -25.90 -14.02 2.93
CA LEU A 236 -24.95 -13.32 3.78
C LEU A 236 -25.57 -12.10 4.47
N ASP A 237 -26.39 -11.31 3.79
CA ASP A 237 -27.10 -10.17 4.39
C ASP A 237 -27.99 -10.59 5.57
N GLN A 238 -28.64 -11.76 5.45
CA GLN A 238 -29.57 -12.27 6.45
C GLN A 238 -28.89 -12.99 7.63
N ASN A 239 -27.74 -13.61 7.39
CA ASN A 239 -27.14 -14.56 8.35
C ASN A 239 -25.76 -14.13 8.87
N ARG A 240 -25.02 -13.32 8.10
CA ARG A 240 -23.63 -12.92 8.41
C ARG A 240 -23.40 -11.46 8.03
N SER A 241 -24.14 -10.57 8.67
CA SER A 241 -23.99 -9.13 8.53
C SER A 241 -23.23 -8.51 9.70
N VAL A 242 -22.58 -7.39 9.42
CA VAL A 242 -22.00 -6.47 10.38
C VAL A 242 -22.52 -5.05 10.10
N GLU A 243 -22.64 -4.26 11.16
CA GLU A 243 -23.07 -2.85 11.09
C GLU A 243 -21.89 -1.90 10.89
N GLN A 244 -20.68 -2.32 11.25
CA GLN A 244 -19.48 -1.49 11.17
C GLN A 244 -18.24 -2.32 10.83
N ALA A 245 -17.19 -1.68 10.32
CA ALA A 245 -15.85 -2.24 10.24
C ALA A 245 -14.84 -1.27 10.88
N THR A 246 -13.86 -1.80 11.61
CA THR A 246 -12.79 -1.00 12.23
C THR A 246 -11.50 -1.81 12.32
N TRP A 247 -10.36 -1.13 12.42
CA TRP A 247 -9.08 -1.80 12.70
C TRP A 247 -8.81 -1.73 14.21
N ALA A 248 -8.92 -2.88 14.88
CA ALA A 248 -8.75 -3.00 16.33
C ALA A 248 -7.89 -4.22 16.70
N PRO A 249 -6.56 -4.08 16.76
CA PRO A 249 -5.68 -5.17 17.17
C PRO A 249 -6.03 -5.71 18.56
N GLY A 250 -5.80 -7.01 18.76
CA GLY A 250 -6.14 -7.73 20.00
C GLY A 250 -7.62 -8.05 20.20
N GLN A 251 -8.52 -7.57 19.32
CA GLN A 251 -9.93 -7.97 19.30
C GLN A 251 -10.16 -9.18 18.37
N SER A 252 -11.25 -9.90 18.59
CA SER A 252 -11.71 -10.96 17.68
C SER A 252 -12.04 -10.41 16.28
N GLN A 253 -12.06 -11.29 15.27
CA GLN A 253 -12.44 -10.91 13.90
C GLN A 253 -13.84 -10.32 13.83
N ILE A 254 -14.75 -10.82 14.66
CA ILE A 254 -16.09 -10.26 14.86
C ILE A 254 -16.18 -9.79 16.29
N ILE A 255 -16.35 -8.49 16.45
CA ILE A 255 -16.50 -7.82 17.74
C ILE A 255 -18.00 -7.74 18.00
N ALA A 256 -18.49 -8.61 18.88
CA ALA A 256 -19.90 -8.67 19.24
C ALA A 256 -20.28 -7.56 20.24
N ASP A 257 -21.53 -7.12 20.15
CA ASP A 257 -22.20 -6.20 21.06
C ASP A 257 -21.52 -4.83 21.21
N ARG A 258 -20.69 -4.44 20.23
CA ARG A 258 -19.94 -3.18 20.26
C ARG A 258 -19.84 -2.51 18.90
N LEU A 259 -19.92 -1.18 18.94
CA LEU A 259 -19.61 -0.26 17.85
C LEU A 259 -18.50 0.68 18.29
N ILE A 260 -17.89 1.42 17.36
CA ILE A 260 -16.83 2.38 17.68
C ILE A 260 -17.09 3.72 17.00
N ALA A 261 -16.98 4.82 17.74
CA ALA A 261 -17.10 6.17 17.21
C ALA A 261 -16.00 7.05 17.79
N ASP A 262 -15.19 7.68 16.92
CA ASP A 262 -14.05 8.51 17.32
C ASP A 262 -13.12 7.82 18.35
N GLY A 263 -13.03 6.49 18.23
CA GLY A 263 -12.30 5.54 19.09
C GLY A 263 -12.85 5.27 20.49
N GLY A 264 -14.02 5.83 20.81
CA GLY A 264 -14.82 5.35 21.94
C GLY A 264 -15.60 4.09 21.56
N TRP A 265 -15.50 3.04 22.37
CA TRP A 265 -16.38 1.88 22.27
C TRP A 265 -17.79 2.25 22.76
N ILE A 266 -18.80 1.82 22.02
CA ILE A 266 -20.21 1.96 22.35
C ILE A 266 -20.77 0.55 22.49
N ASP A 267 -21.09 0.15 23.71
CA ASP A 267 -21.74 -1.14 23.96
C ASP A 267 -23.20 -1.08 23.44
N ARG A 268 -23.53 -2.00 22.53
CA ARG A 268 -24.84 -2.12 21.91
C ARG A 268 -25.12 -3.58 21.56
N ALA A 269 -25.94 -4.22 22.38
CA ALA A 269 -26.30 -5.63 22.22
C ALA A 269 -26.90 -5.92 20.83
N GLY A 270 -26.49 -7.04 20.25
CA GLY A 270 -26.95 -7.53 18.94
C GLY A 270 -26.18 -6.98 17.74
N CYS A 271 -25.43 -5.89 17.90
CA CYS A 271 -24.58 -5.35 16.83
C CYS A 271 -23.25 -6.12 16.72
N LYS A 272 -22.65 -6.08 15.54
CA LYS A 272 -21.37 -6.70 15.21
C LYS A 272 -20.52 -5.71 14.43
N THR A 273 -19.27 -5.57 14.87
CA THR A 273 -18.24 -4.85 14.12
C THR A 273 -17.25 -5.84 13.54
N PHE A 274 -16.98 -5.73 12.24
CA PHE A 274 -15.92 -6.50 11.58
C PHE A 274 -14.56 -5.88 11.88
N ASN A 275 -13.65 -6.68 12.42
CA ASN A 275 -12.30 -6.25 12.70
C ASN A 275 -11.41 -6.44 11.46
N LEU A 276 -10.90 -5.34 10.93
CA LEU A 276 -9.96 -5.29 9.81
C LEU A 276 -8.54 -5.68 10.21
N TYR A 277 -8.24 -5.74 11.52
CA TYR A 277 -6.99 -6.31 12.00
C TYR A 277 -6.90 -7.78 11.64
N ARG A 278 -5.77 -8.18 11.07
CA ARG A 278 -5.49 -9.54 10.66
C ARG A 278 -4.42 -10.10 11.60
N PRO A 279 -4.68 -11.17 12.35
CA PRO A 279 -3.65 -11.78 13.17
C PRO A 279 -2.57 -12.43 12.27
N PRO A 280 -1.31 -12.54 12.74
CA PRO A 280 -0.23 -13.19 12.00
C PRO A 280 -0.59 -14.63 11.60
N THR A 281 -0.15 -15.07 10.42
CA THR A 281 -0.34 -16.46 9.96
C THR A 281 0.81 -17.39 10.32
N ILE A 282 1.93 -16.84 10.80
CA ILE A 282 3.05 -17.65 11.26
C ILE A 282 2.60 -18.54 12.41
N LYS A 283 3.01 -19.81 12.40
CA LYS A 283 2.72 -20.75 13.48
C LYS A 283 3.93 -20.80 14.41
N PRO A 284 3.85 -20.26 15.64
CA PRO A 284 4.96 -20.29 16.57
C PRO A 284 5.43 -21.73 16.82
N LYS A 285 6.75 -21.93 16.81
CA LYS A 285 7.38 -23.24 17.03
C LYS A 285 8.39 -23.15 18.17
N ALA A 286 8.28 -24.02 19.16
CA ALA A 286 9.31 -24.12 20.20
C ALA A 286 10.67 -24.51 19.58
N GLY A 287 11.74 -23.88 20.06
CA GLY A 287 13.10 -24.13 19.59
C GLY A 287 14.11 -23.16 20.21
N ASP A 288 15.36 -23.28 19.79
CA ASP A 288 16.45 -22.45 20.25
C ASP A 288 16.48 -21.10 19.52
N ALA A 289 16.07 -20.03 20.20
CA ALA A 289 16.08 -18.67 19.68
C ALA A 289 17.43 -17.95 19.83
N SER A 290 18.45 -18.61 20.39
CA SER A 290 19.76 -18.02 20.66
C SER A 290 20.40 -17.34 19.44
N PRO A 291 20.32 -17.86 18.20
CA PRO A 291 20.89 -17.17 17.03
C PRO A 291 20.37 -15.73 16.83
N TRP A 292 19.10 -15.48 17.16
CA TRP A 292 18.50 -14.14 17.07
C TRP A 292 18.76 -13.32 18.34
N ILE A 293 18.65 -13.91 19.52
CA ILE A 293 18.90 -13.24 20.80
C ILE A 293 20.36 -12.78 20.89
N ASP A 294 21.30 -13.65 20.53
CA ASP A 294 22.73 -13.38 20.53
C ASP A 294 23.09 -12.32 19.49
N HIS A 295 22.39 -12.28 18.34
CA HIS A 295 22.53 -11.18 17.40
C HIS A 295 22.16 -9.84 18.03
N ILE A 296 21.02 -9.76 18.72
CA ILE A 296 20.59 -8.51 19.40
C ILE A 296 21.57 -8.14 20.52
N ARG A 297 21.97 -9.09 21.37
CA ARG A 297 22.96 -8.86 22.44
C ARG A 297 24.34 -8.49 21.91
N TRP A 298 24.71 -8.97 20.72
CA TRP A 298 25.96 -8.59 20.08
C TRP A 298 25.94 -7.15 19.56
N VAL A 299 24.82 -6.75 18.96
CA VAL A 299 24.63 -5.42 18.36
C VAL A 299 24.36 -4.36 19.45
N TYR A 300 23.53 -4.67 20.44
CA TYR A 300 23.06 -3.79 21.51
C TYR A 300 23.20 -4.45 22.90
N PRO A 301 24.43 -4.62 23.41
CA PRO A 301 24.69 -5.45 24.60
C PRO A 301 24.00 -4.96 25.87
N GLU A 302 23.90 -3.64 26.07
CA GLU A 302 23.28 -3.07 27.27
C GLU A 302 21.76 -2.94 27.13
N GLU A 303 21.25 -2.82 25.90
CA GLU A 303 19.85 -2.51 25.60
C GLU A 303 19.02 -3.72 25.14
N ALA A 304 19.65 -4.87 24.87
CA ALA A 304 19.03 -6.03 24.24
C ALA A 304 17.75 -6.49 24.94
N GLU A 305 17.76 -6.63 26.26
CA GLU A 305 16.62 -7.15 27.02
C GLU A 305 15.39 -6.23 26.93
N HIS A 306 15.61 -4.92 26.94
CA HIS A 306 14.53 -3.94 26.76
C HIS A 306 13.98 -3.96 25.33
N ILE A 307 14.86 -4.08 24.32
CA ILE A 307 14.46 -4.23 22.92
C ILE A 307 13.61 -5.49 22.74
N ILE A 308 14.06 -6.63 23.25
CA ILE A 308 13.35 -7.91 23.14
C ILE A 308 12.00 -7.85 23.85
N SER A 309 11.95 -7.31 25.07
CA SER A 309 10.70 -7.14 25.83
C SER A 309 9.71 -6.22 25.11
N TRP A 310 10.19 -5.12 24.53
CA TRP A 310 9.37 -4.21 23.73
C TRP A 310 8.77 -4.92 22.51
N LEU A 311 9.57 -5.72 21.78
CA LEU A 311 9.10 -6.47 20.62
C LEU A 311 8.10 -7.57 21.02
N ALA A 312 8.36 -8.26 22.14
CA ALA A 312 7.46 -9.26 22.69
C ALA A 312 6.11 -8.67 23.09
N GLN A 313 6.09 -7.48 23.70
CA GLN A 313 4.84 -6.76 24.02
C GLN A 313 4.00 -6.51 22.75
N ARG A 314 4.63 -6.18 21.61
CA ARG A 314 3.92 -5.98 20.34
C ARG A 314 3.31 -7.26 19.79
N VAL A 315 3.95 -8.41 20.02
CA VAL A 315 3.47 -9.74 19.61
C VAL A 315 2.33 -10.22 20.53
N GLN A 316 2.52 -10.12 21.84
CA GLN A 316 1.58 -10.65 22.83
C GLN A 316 0.34 -9.76 23.02
N ARG A 317 0.54 -8.44 23.02
CA ARG A 317 -0.49 -7.43 23.35
C ARG A 317 -0.49 -6.29 22.32
N PRO A 318 -0.84 -6.58 21.05
CA PRO A 318 -0.85 -5.57 19.98
C PRO A 318 -1.88 -4.45 20.23
N ASP A 319 -2.86 -4.68 21.11
CA ASP A 319 -3.86 -3.72 21.61
C ASP A 319 -3.27 -2.66 22.55
N ILE A 320 -2.19 -2.99 23.26
CA ILE A 320 -1.59 -2.08 24.25
C ILE A 320 -0.58 -1.16 23.57
N LYS A 321 -0.85 0.14 23.54
CA LYS A 321 0.13 1.15 23.13
C LYS A 321 1.32 1.21 24.10
N ILE A 322 2.53 1.08 23.57
CA ILE A 322 3.77 1.39 24.32
C ILE A 322 4.02 2.91 24.21
N ASN A 323 4.28 3.56 25.34
CA ASN A 323 4.44 5.03 25.44
C ASN A 323 5.85 5.53 25.10
N HIS A 324 6.64 4.70 24.42
CA HIS A 324 7.91 5.08 23.84
C HIS A 324 8.24 4.32 22.56
N ALA A 325 8.95 4.99 21.67
CA ALA A 325 9.59 4.44 20.48
C ALA A 325 10.94 3.80 20.81
N LEU A 326 11.37 2.87 19.96
CA LEU A 326 12.76 2.42 19.92
C LEU A 326 13.54 3.23 18.89
N VAL A 327 14.70 3.76 19.26
CA VAL A 327 15.67 4.34 18.34
C VAL A 327 16.86 3.39 18.25
N LEU A 328 17.02 2.75 17.11
CA LEU A 328 18.09 1.79 16.83
C LEU A 328 19.16 2.47 15.97
N GLY A 329 20.22 2.92 16.63
CA GLY A 329 21.35 3.62 16.05
C GLY A 329 22.59 2.74 15.86
N GLY A 330 23.50 3.16 14.98
CA GLY A 330 24.80 2.51 14.77
C GLY A 330 25.21 2.45 13.31
N ASN A 331 26.40 1.90 13.03
CA ASN A 331 26.94 1.82 11.66
C ASN A 331 26.02 1.03 10.71
N GLN A 332 26.14 1.29 9.41
CA GLN A 332 25.44 0.51 8.40
C GLN A 332 26.02 -0.90 8.31
N GLY A 333 25.18 -1.89 7.98
CA GLY A 333 25.61 -3.28 7.78
C GLY A 333 25.80 -4.09 9.06
N ILE A 334 25.29 -3.61 10.21
CA ILE A 334 25.33 -4.33 11.49
C ILE A 334 24.07 -5.17 11.78
N GLY A 335 23.10 -5.23 10.86
CA GLY A 335 21.88 -6.04 11.02
C GLY A 335 20.70 -5.38 11.74
N LYS A 336 20.66 -4.04 11.84
CA LYS A 336 19.53 -3.29 12.45
C LYS A 336 18.15 -3.66 11.88
N ASP A 337 18.11 -3.95 10.58
CA ASP A 337 16.87 -4.32 9.89
C ASP A 337 16.64 -5.83 9.99
N THR A 338 17.72 -6.60 9.87
CA THR A 338 17.74 -8.05 9.98
C THR A 338 17.15 -8.54 11.32
N LEU A 339 17.43 -7.84 12.43
CA LEU A 339 16.85 -8.21 13.72
C LEU A 339 15.32 -8.03 13.78
N LEU A 340 14.73 -7.17 12.93
CA LEU A 340 13.28 -6.91 12.89
C LEU A 340 12.53 -7.87 11.96
N GLU A 341 13.21 -8.52 11.02
CA GLU A 341 12.59 -9.44 10.05
C GLU A 341 11.72 -10.54 10.69
N PRO A 342 12.21 -11.34 11.66
CA PRO A 342 11.36 -12.34 12.30
C PRO A 342 10.22 -11.71 13.11
N VAL A 343 10.39 -10.50 13.62
CA VAL A 343 9.34 -9.76 14.35
C VAL A 343 8.22 -9.34 13.40
N LYS A 344 8.55 -8.88 12.18
CA LYS A 344 7.56 -8.56 11.15
C LYS A 344 6.69 -9.78 10.83
N ALA A 345 7.29 -10.96 10.74
CA ALA A 345 6.54 -12.20 10.57
C ALA A 345 5.68 -12.54 11.81
N ALA A 346 6.22 -12.34 13.01
CA ALA A 346 5.54 -12.60 14.29
C ALA A 346 4.31 -11.71 14.54
N VAL A 347 4.34 -10.43 14.16
CA VAL A 347 3.16 -9.54 14.27
C VAL A 347 2.25 -9.60 13.04
N GLY A 348 2.74 -10.15 11.93
CA GLY A 348 2.05 -10.22 10.65
C GLY A 348 2.53 -9.09 9.72
N PRO A 349 2.99 -9.39 8.48
CA PRO A 349 3.56 -8.39 7.59
C PRO A 349 2.63 -7.21 7.28
N TRP A 350 1.31 -7.45 7.20
CA TRP A 350 0.28 -6.43 6.99
C TRP A 350 0.01 -5.53 8.21
N ASN A 351 0.57 -5.86 9.37
CA ASN A 351 0.52 -5.03 10.58
C ASN A 351 1.82 -4.23 10.79
N CYS A 352 2.77 -4.35 9.86
CA CYS A 352 3.99 -3.56 9.83
C CYS A 352 3.89 -2.53 8.71
N SER A 353 4.31 -1.30 8.98
CA SER A 353 4.48 -0.27 7.96
C SER A 353 5.90 0.26 8.01
N GLU A 354 6.45 0.55 6.84
CA GLU A 354 7.76 1.18 6.69
C GLU A 354 7.59 2.48 5.92
N VAL A 355 8.15 3.55 6.48
CA VAL A 355 8.00 4.91 5.93
C VAL A 355 9.30 5.69 6.04
N SER A 356 9.48 6.65 5.13
CA SER A 356 10.49 7.69 5.25
C SER A 356 10.02 8.84 6.15
N PRO A 357 10.93 9.67 6.68
CA PRO A 357 10.56 10.86 7.44
C PRO A 357 9.65 11.83 6.68
N GLN A 358 9.83 11.97 5.36
CA GLN A 358 8.99 12.82 4.49
C GLN A 358 7.57 12.30 4.40
N GLN A 359 7.39 10.98 4.36
CA GLN A 359 6.06 10.38 4.34
C GLN A 359 5.34 10.61 5.67
N VAL A 360 6.06 10.54 6.79
CA VAL A 360 5.51 10.86 8.12
C VAL A 360 5.01 12.30 8.17
N LEU A 361 5.78 13.24 7.61
CA LEU A 361 5.40 14.66 7.53
C LEU A 361 4.37 14.97 6.44
N GLY A 362 4.04 13.98 5.61
CA GLY A 362 3.08 14.09 4.53
C GLY A 362 1.63 14.15 5.04
N ARG A 363 0.72 14.40 4.09
CA ARG A 363 -0.72 14.46 4.37
C ARG A 363 -1.32 13.07 4.63
N PHE A 364 -1.00 12.10 3.78
CA PHE A 364 -1.60 10.77 3.84
C PHE A 364 -0.85 9.92 4.86
N ASN A 365 -1.58 9.35 5.81
CA ASN A 365 -0.99 8.68 6.98
C ASN A 365 -1.59 7.29 7.24
N SER A 366 -1.99 6.57 6.19
CA SER A 366 -2.47 5.18 6.28
C SER A 366 -1.54 4.23 7.06
N PHE A 367 -0.23 4.51 7.07
CA PHE A 367 0.79 3.77 7.81
C PHE A 367 0.57 3.71 9.33
N VAL A 368 -0.27 4.59 9.90
CA VAL A 368 -0.60 4.54 11.33
C VAL A 368 -1.53 3.37 11.69
N LYS A 369 -2.11 2.69 10.69
CA LYS A 369 -2.81 1.40 10.88
C LYS A 369 -1.80 0.25 10.98
N SER A 370 -0.84 0.38 11.90
CA SER A 370 0.24 -0.60 12.09
C SER A 370 0.49 -0.88 13.57
N VAL A 371 0.75 -2.14 13.88
CA VAL A 371 1.24 -2.58 15.20
C VAL A 371 2.70 -2.15 15.36
N ILE A 372 3.49 -2.19 14.28
CA ILE A 372 4.87 -1.69 14.22
C ILE A 372 4.99 -0.71 13.04
N LEU A 373 5.38 0.52 13.34
CA LEU A 373 5.73 1.54 12.36
C LEU A 373 7.25 1.73 12.38
N ARG A 374 7.92 1.25 11.33
CA ARG A 374 9.35 1.47 11.12
C ARG A 374 9.56 2.76 10.34
N ILE A 375 10.38 3.65 10.88
CA ILE A 375 10.85 4.84 10.18
C ILE A 375 12.33 4.65 9.87
N SER A 376 12.61 4.42 8.60
CA SER A 376 13.95 4.12 8.12
C SER A 376 14.68 5.39 7.73
N GLU A 377 15.98 5.44 8.01
CA GLU A 377 16.89 6.47 7.51
C GLU A 377 16.44 7.90 7.82
N ALA A 378 16.32 8.24 9.11
CA ALA A 378 16.03 9.60 9.58
C ALA A 378 16.97 10.70 9.03
N ARG A 379 18.05 10.31 8.35
CA ARG A 379 19.00 11.21 7.66
C ARG A 379 18.39 11.91 6.44
N ASP A 380 17.36 11.35 5.80
CA ASP A 380 16.84 11.93 4.57
C ASP A 380 16.07 13.24 4.79
N LEU A 381 15.95 13.70 6.04
CA LEU A 381 15.29 14.98 6.37
C LEU A 381 15.89 16.18 5.61
N GLY A 382 17.15 16.17 5.15
CA GLY A 382 17.69 17.29 4.36
C GLY A 382 17.55 18.64 5.10
N ASP A 383 16.93 19.65 4.45
CA ASP A 383 16.54 20.95 5.05
C ASP A 383 15.30 20.88 5.97
N THR A 384 14.71 19.70 6.13
CA THR A 384 13.50 19.51 6.95
C THR A 384 13.84 19.65 8.43
N ASP A 385 13.06 20.47 9.11
CA ASP A 385 13.24 20.79 10.51
C ASP A 385 13.09 19.52 11.39
N ARG A 386 14.21 19.06 11.97
CA ARG A 386 14.27 17.92 12.90
C ARG A 386 13.32 18.12 14.09
N PHE A 387 13.12 19.37 14.49
CA PHE A 387 12.15 19.73 15.51
C PHE A 387 10.72 19.47 15.04
N ALA A 388 10.37 19.87 13.82
CA ALA A 388 9.04 19.58 13.25
C ALA A 388 8.77 18.07 13.15
N PHE A 389 9.78 17.29 12.76
CA PHE A 389 9.68 15.82 12.75
C PHE A 389 9.44 15.25 14.16
N TYR A 390 10.20 15.71 15.16
CA TYR A 390 9.99 15.34 16.56
C TYR A 390 8.59 15.71 17.07
N GLU A 391 8.12 16.94 16.82
CA GLU A 391 6.80 17.40 17.24
C GLU A 391 5.69 16.54 16.64
N HIS A 392 5.79 16.21 15.34
CA HIS A 392 4.80 15.37 14.66
C HIS A 392 4.73 13.97 15.28
N LEU A 393 5.89 13.39 15.61
CA LEU A 393 5.99 12.06 16.18
C LEU A 393 5.44 11.93 17.60
N LYS A 394 5.29 13.02 18.36
CA LYS A 394 4.79 12.96 19.75
C LYS A 394 3.46 12.21 19.86
N THR A 395 2.58 12.36 18.86
CA THR A 395 1.26 11.71 18.82
C THR A 395 1.34 10.21 18.48
N LEU A 396 2.34 9.80 17.70
CA LEU A 396 2.56 8.41 17.31
C LEU A 396 3.35 7.62 18.37
N THR A 397 4.22 8.29 19.12
CA THR A 397 5.17 7.66 20.04
C THR A 397 4.57 7.40 21.42
N ALA A 398 3.61 8.20 21.88
CA ALA A 398 2.95 7.99 23.16
C ALA A 398 1.46 8.36 23.12
N ALA A 399 0.68 7.79 24.03
CA ALA A 399 -0.69 8.22 24.30
C ALA A 399 -0.73 9.13 25.55
N PRO A 400 -1.68 10.09 25.65
CA PRO A 400 -2.68 10.47 24.64
C PRO A 400 -2.08 11.16 23.39
N PRO A 401 -2.75 11.13 22.21
CA PRO A 401 -4.15 10.71 22.01
C PRO A 401 -4.32 9.19 21.89
N ASP A 402 -5.49 8.67 22.31
CA ASP A 402 -5.84 7.24 22.19
C ASP A 402 -6.29 6.84 20.78
N VAL A 403 -6.47 7.84 19.90
CA VAL A 403 -6.86 7.68 18.51
C VAL A 403 -6.02 8.54 17.58
N LEU A 404 -5.86 8.08 16.35
CA LEU A 404 -5.24 8.82 15.26
C LEU A 404 -6.26 9.01 14.14
N ARG A 405 -6.30 10.22 13.57
CA ARG A 405 -7.09 10.49 12.37
C ARG A 405 -6.31 10.02 11.16
N VAL A 406 -6.91 9.17 10.35
CA VAL A 406 -6.31 8.60 9.14
C VAL A 406 -6.90 9.26 7.91
N ASP A 407 -6.05 9.85 7.08
CA ASP A 407 -6.34 10.31 5.73
C ASP A 407 -5.77 9.30 4.72
N GLU A 408 -6.68 8.60 4.04
CA GLU A 408 -6.39 7.65 2.97
C GLU A 408 -6.89 8.22 1.65
N LYS A 409 -6.06 8.11 0.61
CA LYS A 409 -6.39 8.64 -0.72
C LYS A 409 -7.69 7.99 -1.23
N HIS A 410 -8.65 8.83 -1.65
CA HIS A 410 -9.97 8.44 -2.14
C HIS A 410 -10.94 7.86 -1.09
N LEU A 411 -10.59 7.93 0.20
CA LEU A 411 -11.47 7.56 1.31
C LEU A 411 -11.76 8.77 2.19
N ARG A 412 -12.81 8.67 3.00
CA ARG A 412 -13.12 9.68 4.02
C ARG A 412 -12.20 9.48 5.22
N GLU A 413 -11.75 10.59 5.79
CA GLU A 413 -10.98 10.56 7.04
C GLU A 413 -11.77 9.90 8.16
N HIS A 414 -11.09 9.04 8.92
CA HIS A 414 -11.69 8.30 10.03
C HIS A 414 -10.69 8.10 11.17
N ALA A 415 -11.19 7.84 12.37
CA ALA A 415 -10.37 7.57 13.53
C ALA A 415 -9.97 6.09 13.59
N VAL A 416 -8.72 5.81 13.99
CA VAL A 416 -8.23 4.47 14.32
C VAL A 416 -7.60 4.48 15.71
N LEU A 417 -7.59 3.34 16.39
CA LEU A 417 -6.97 3.20 17.71
C LEU A 417 -5.46 3.48 17.60
N ASN A 418 -4.93 4.34 18.46
CA ASN A 418 -3.50 4.60 18.54
C ASN A 418 -2.80 3.44 19.27
N VAL A 419 -2.39 2.43 18.51
CA VAL A 419 -1.59 1.32 19.03
C VAL A 419 -0.20 1.26 18.40
N CYS A 420 0.21 2.25 17.60
CA CYS A 420 1.49 2.23 16.89
C CYS A 420 2.68 1.98 17.82
N GLY A 421 3.46 0.93 17.57
CA GLY A 421 4.82 0.79 18.10
C GLY A 421 5.82 1.40 17.13
N VAL A 422 6.41 2.54 17.46
CA VAL A 422 7.35 3.22 16.55
C VAL A 422 8.77 2.69 16.75
N ILE A 423 9.42 2.30 15.65
CA ILE A 423 10.85 1.96 15.61
C ILE A 423 11.52 2.90 14.62
N GLN A 424 12.52 3.63 15.05
CA GLN A 424 13.34 4.50 14.22
C GLN A 424 14.70 3.86 14.03
N THR A 425 15.16 3.71 12.79
CA THR A 425 16.54 3.28 12.52
C THR A 425 17.36 4.45 12.00
N THR A 426 18.57 4.61 12.54
CA THR A 426 19.48 5.69 12.12
C THR A 426 20.93 5.23 12.09
N ASN A 427 21.73 5.89 11.26
CA ASN A 427 23.19 5.76 11.19
C ASN A 427 23.94 6.99 11.71
N ASN A 428 23.23 8.10 12.00
CA ASN A 428 23.83 9.31 12.56
C ASN A 428 23.08 9.76 13.83
N LYS A 429 23.82 10.14 14.87
CA LYS A 429 23.29 10.71 16.12
C LYS A 429 22.65 12.07 15.86
N ASP A 430 23.16 12.83 14.88
CA ASP A 430 22.61 14.13 14.52
C ASP A 430 21.27 14.02 13.75
N ALA A 431 20.84 12.82 13.36
CA ALA A 431 19.63 12.66 12.54
C ALA A 431 18.32 12.95 13.29
N LEU A 432 18.36 12.96 14.63
CA LEU A 432 17.18 13.11 15.48
C LEU A 432 17.42 14.26 16.45
N HIS A 433 16.37 15.05 16.71
CA HIS A 433 16.34 16.01 17.80
C HIS A 433 15.58 15.41 18.99
N LEU A 434 16.25 15.29 20.14
CA LEU A 434 15.63 14.84 21.39
C LEU A 434 15.89 15.87 22.51
N PRO A 435 14.84 16.36 23.20
CA PRO A 435 15.03 17.20 24.36
C PRO A 435 15.45 16.38 25.59
N ALA A 436 16.14 17.02 26.54
CA ALA A 436 16.67 16.37 27.74
C ALA A 436 15.58 15.75 28.64
N ASP A 437 14.36 16.25 28.60
CA ASP A 437 13.20 15.77 29.35
C ASP A 437 12.34 14.77 28.55
N ASP A 438 12.79 14.34 27.37
CA ASP A 438 12.06 13.37 26.57
C ASP A 438 11.84 12.06 27.34
N ARG A 439 10.61 11.57 27.23
CA ARG A 439 10.13 10.32 27.84
C ARG A 439 9.51 9.37 26.81
N ARG A 440 9.70 9.65 25.52
CA ARG A 440 9.04 8.98 24.40
C ARG A 440 10.01 8.19 23.52
N HIS A 441 11.31 8.24 23.78
CA HIS A 441 12.32 7.54 23.01
C HIS A 441 13.24 6.75 23.94
N PHE A 442 13.32 5.44 23.71
CA PHE A 442 14.40 4.61 24.21
C PHE A 442 15.46 4.52 23.11
N VAL A 443 16.70 4.90 23.42
CA VAL A 443 17.79 4.96 22.43
C VAL A 443 18.79 3.85 22.67
N ALA A 444 19.00 3.00 21.68
CA ALA A 444 20.07 2.01 21.67
C ALA A 444 21.05 2.36 20.55
N TRP A 445 22.35 2.36 20.85
CA TRP A 445 23.38 2.70 19.87
C TRP A 445 24.47 1.65 19.83
N SER A 446 24.62 1.02 18.67
CA SER A 446 25.61 -0.04 18.51
C SER A 446 27.01 0.56 18.30
N PRO A 447 28.03 0.09 19.05
CA PRO A 447 29.42 0.43 18.78
C PRO A 447 30.01 -0.39 17.62
N ARG A 448 29.28 -1.38 17.10
CA ARG A 448 29.76 -2.32 16.09
C ARG A 448 29.88 -1.69 14.71
N SER A 449 30.72 -2.28 13.89
CA SER A 449 30.90 -2.02 12.48
C SER A 449 30.62 -3.29 11.67
N LYS A 450 30.48 -3.16 10.35
CA LYS A 450 30.32 -4.33 9.46
C LYS A 450 31.50 -5.30 9.54
N ASP A 451 32.68 -4.82 9.89
CA ASP A 451 33.93 -5.60 9.91
C ASP A 451 34.05 -6.47 11.17
N ASP A 452 33.18 -6.26 12.17
CA ASP A 452 33.09 -7.09 13.37
C ASP A 452 32.40 -8.44 13.11
N PHE A 453 31.81 -8.64 11.94
CA PHE A 453 31.09 -9.85 11.58
C PHE A 453 31.95 -10.77 10.72
N GLN A 454 32.15 -12.00 11.18
CA GLN A 454 32.94 -12.99 10.47
C GLN A 454 32.32 -13.35 9.11
N PRO A 455 33.14 -13.72 8.10
CA PRO A 455 32.63 -14.23 6.83
C PRO A 455 31.63 -15.38 7.03
N GLY A 456 30.49 -15.31 6.36
CA GLY A 456 29.43 -16.31 6.46
C GLY A 456 28.42 -16.11 7.60
N TYR A 457 28.65 -15.17 8.54
CA TYR A 457 27.71 -14.88 9.62
C TYR A 457 26.29 -14.61 9.12
N TRP A 458 26.14 -13.67 8.18
CA TRP A 458 24.84 -13.30 7.62
C TRP A 458 24.19 -14.46 6.89
N SER A 459 24.94 -15.21 6.08
CA SER A 459 24.43 -16.38 5.36
C SER A 459 23.90 -17.44 6.32
N ALA A 460 24.60 -17.69 7.44
CA ALA A 460 24.15 -18.62 8.47
C ALA A 460 22.86 -18.13 9.14
N LEU A 461 22.79 -16.85 9.51
CA LEU A 461 21.61 -16.27 10.16
C LEU A 461 20.38 -16.29 9.26
N TYR A 462 20.51 -15.88 7.99
CA TYR A 462 19.41 -15.93 7.03
C TYR A 462 18.99 -17.35 6.66
N SER A 463 19.95 -18.29 6.58
CA SER A 463 19.64 -19.72 6.41
C SER A 463 18.83 -20.25 7.60
N TRP A 464 19.19 -19.85 8.82
CA TRP A 464 18.44 -20.19 10.02
C TRP A 464 17.02 -19.62 10.00
N PHE A 465 16.84 -18.35 9.62
CA PHE A 465 15.49 -17.78 9.44
C PHE A 465 14.66 -18.57 8.42
N ALA A 466 15.24 -18.92 7.27
CA ALA A 466 14.56 -19.65 6.20
C ALA A 466 14.20 -21.11 6.56
N THR A 467 14.85 -21.69 7.57
CA THR A 467 14.68 -23.10 7.97
C THR A 467 13.86 -23.28 9.26
N GLY A 468 13.14 -22.24 9.69
CA GLY A 468 12.24 -22.28 10.84
C GLY A 468 12.60 -21.29 11.96
N GLY A 469 13.65 -20.49 11.78
CA GLY A 469 14.07 -19.51 12.76
C GLY A 469 13.01 -18.43 13.03
N ASN A 470 12.24 -18.03 12.02
CA ASN A 470 11.16 -17.05 12.20
C ASN A 470 10.07 -17.57 13.14
N GLU A 471 9.66 -18.83 13.00
CA GLU A 471 8.67 -19.49 13.85
C GLU A 471 9.17 -19.65 15.29
N ILE A 472 10.48 -19.88 15.45
CA ILE A 472 11.15 -19.97 16.75
C ILE A 472 11.18 -18.61 17.45
N VAL A 473 11.55 -17.53 16.73
CA VAL A 473 11.51 -16.18 17.29
C VAL A 473 10.08 -15.78 17.64
N ALA A 474 9.10 -16.09 16.78
CA ALA A 474 7.70 -15.82 17.06
C ALA A 474 7.22 -16.54 18.34
N HIS A 475 7.65 -17.79 18.57
CA HIS A 475 7.36 -18.50 19.81
C HIS A 475 8.02 -17.86 21.01
N HIS A 476 9.32 -17.57 20.92
CA HIS A 476 10.07 -16.92 21.99
C HIS A 476 9.41 -15.60 22.43
N LEU A 477 9.06 -14.73 21.47
CA LEU A 477 8.38 -13.46 21.73
C LEU A 477 6.97 -13.65 22.32
N ALA A 478 6.23 -14.67 21.86
CA ALA A 478 4.88 -14.96 22.35
C ALA A 478 4.85 -15.54 23.78
N THR A 479 5.95 -16.14 24.24
CA THR A 479 6.03 -16.79 25.56
C THR A 479 6.96 -16.08 26.56
N LEU A 480 7.62 -14.99 26.15
CA LEU A 480 8.51 -14.21 27.01
C LEU A 480 7.73 -13.67 28.21
N ASP A 481 8.30 -13.78 29.41
CA ASP A 481 7.71 -13.16 30.60
C ASP A 481 7.87 -11.64 30.53
N LEU A 482 6.74 -10.94 30.53
CA LEU A 482 6.64 -9.48 30.49
C LEU A 482 6.14 -8.89 31.81
N SER A 483 6.10 -9.67 32.89
CA SER A 483 5.61 -9.21 34.20
C SER A 483 6.33 -7.97 34.73
N ALA A 484 7.62 -7.79 34.38
CA ALA A 484 8.43 -6.63 34.74
C ALA A 484 8.39 -5.48 33.71
N PHE A 485 7.77 -5.68 32.54
CA PHE A 485 7.74 -4.68 31.47
C PHE A 485 6.48 -3.81 31.56
N ASP A 486 6.65 -2.54 31.92
CA ASP A 486 5.57 -1.57 31.92
C ASP A 486 5.55 -0.78 30.59
N ALA A 487 4.57 -1.09 29.74
CA ALA A 487 4.37 -0.41 28.45
C ALA A 487 4.04 1.09 28.58
N LYS A 488 3.61 1.56 29.76
CA LYS A 488 3.23 2.95 30.02
C LYS A 488 4.33 3.74 30.75
N ALA A 489 5.30 3.05 31.35
CA ALA A 489 6.43 3.68 32.01
C ALA A 489 7.34 4.43 31.02
N PRO A 490 7.92 5.57 31.43
CA PRO A 490 9.02 6.19 30.68
C PRO A 490 10.19 5.20 30.52
N PRO A 491 10.83 5.15 29.34
CA PRO A 491 12.00 4.30 29.15
C PRO A 491 13.21 4.85 29.93
N PRO A 492 14.16 3.99 30.33
CA PRO A 492 15.40 4.46 30.92
C PRO A 492 16.22 5.26 29.90
N LYS A 493 16.88 6.33 30.38
CA LYS A 493 17.76 7.17 29.55
C LYS A 493 19.14 6.54 29.47
N THR A 494 19.43 5.94 28.32
CA THR A 494 20.74 5.32 28.04
C THR A 494 21.81 6.39 27.86
N ARG A 495 23.09 5.98 27.85
CA ARG A 495 24.18 6.87 27.46
C ARG A 495 23.98 7.44 26.05
N ALA A 496 23.54 6.60 25.12
CA ALA A 496 23.27 7.00 23.75
C ALA A 496 22.18 8.06 23.63
N PHE A 497 21.16 8.02 24.50
CA PHE A 497 20.14 9.06 24.59
C PHE A 497 20.78 10.43 24.86
N TRP A 498 21.63 10.53 25.88
CA TRP A 498 22.30 11.79 26.24
C TRP A 498 23.24 12.28 25.15
N GLU A 499 23.94 11.37 24.48
CA GLU A 499 24.79 11.72 23.34
C GLU A 499 23.99 12.34 22.17
N ILE A 500 22.76 11.88 21.91
CA ILE A 500 21.87 12.51 20.92
C ILE A 500 21.35 13.87 21.42
N VAL A 501 20.94 13.97 22.69
CA VAL A 501 20.50 15.24 23.29
C VAL A 501 21.57 16.31 23.17
N ASP A 502 22.82 15.95 23.47
CA ASP A 502 23.94 16.89 23.42
C ASP A 502 24.34 17.23 21.96
N ALA A 503 24.30 16.27 21.04
CA ALA A 503 24.51 16.51 19.61
C ALA A 503 23.39 17.35 18.96
N SER A 504 22.18 17.29 19.52
CA SER A 504 21.02 18.05 19.04
C SER A 504 21.01 19.51 19.48
N ARG A 505 21.88 19.90 20.42
CA ARG A 505 22.01 21.31 20.80
C ARG A 505 22.58 22.06 19.62
N ALA A 506 21.82 23.02 19.12
CA ALA A 506 22.34 23.86 18.05
C ALA A 506 23.60 24.58 18.58
N PRO A 507 24.63 24.83 17.74
CA PRO A 507 25.85 25.50 18.17
C PRO A 507 25.55 26.80 18.92
N GLU A 508 24.51 27.52 18.49
CA GLU A 508 24.13 28.78 19.12
C GLU A 508 23.39 28.61 20.47
N ASP A 509 22.91 27.40 20.81
CA ASP A 509 22.38 27.07 22.15
C ASP A 509 23.53 26.81 23.11
N ALA A 510 24.58 26.12 22.64
CA ALA A 510 25.81 25.96 23.39
C ALA A 510 26.48 27.33 23.59
N GLU A 511 26.57 28.17 22.55
CA GLU A 511 27.13 29.53 22.67
C GLU A 511 26.28 30.45 23.56
N MET A 512 24.94 30.30 23.56
CA MET A 512 24.05 30.99 24.51
C MET A 512 24.35 30.56 25.94
N ALA A 513 24.44 29.25 26.19
CA ALA A 513 24.73 28.70 27.51
C ALA A 513 26.12 29.14 28.00
N ASP A 514 27.14 29.07 27.14
CA ASP A 514 28.51 29.50 27.45
C ASP A 514 28.56 31.01 27.76
N ALA A 515 27.85 31.84 27.00
CA ALA A 515 27.78 33.28 27.25
C ALA A 515 27.06 33.61 28.57
N ILE A 516 26.02 32.84 28.94
CA ILE A 516 25.32 32.96 30.24
C ILE A 516 26.21 32.46 31.40
N ASP A 517 26.97 31.39 31.18
CA ASP A 517 27.89 30.82 32.15
C ASP A 517 29.07 31.78 32.41
N ALA A 518 29.58 32.44 31.37
CA ALA A 518 30.56 33.51 31.48
C ALA A 518 30.04 34.76 32.22
N LEU A 519 28.72 34.96 32.27
CA LEU A 519 28.06 35.98 33.09
C LEU A 519 27.83 35.53 34.54
N GLY A 520 28.16 34.29 34.89
CA GLY A 520 27.98 33.73 36.24
C GLY A 520 26.53 33.32 36.54
N LYS A 521 25.73 32.95 35.53
CA LYS A 521 24.33 32.52 35.68
C LYS A 521 23.49 33.49 36.54
N PRO A 522 23.40 34.77 36.14
CA PRO A 522 22.72 35.80 36.94
C PRO A 522 21.22 35.51 37.09
N ALA A 523 20.57 36.07 38.12
CA ALA A 523 19.13 35.87 38.34
C ALA A 523 18.25 36.44 37.21
N ALA A 524 18.73 37.48 36.54
CA ALA A 524 18.16 38.05 35.32
C ALA A 524 19.27 38.53 34.37
N VAL A 525 19.00 38.49 33.07
CA VAL A 525 19.94 38.83 31.99
C VAL A 525 19.20 39.47 30.81
N THR A 526 19.92 40.27 30.02
CA THR A 526 19.44 40.85 28.76
C THR A 526 20.17 40.25 27.56
N THR A 527 19.55 40.31 26.38
CA THR A 527 20.22 39.92 25.12
C THR A 527 21.52 40.69 24.89
N GLN A 528 21.58 41.97 25.31
CA GLN A 528 22.79 42.79 25.18
C GLN A 528 23.94 42.32 26.08
N GLN A 529 23.66 41.85 27.29
CA GLN A 529 24.67 41.31 28.20
C GLN A 529 25.25 39.99 27.67
N VAL A 530 24.39 39.11 27.13
CA VAL A 530 24.83 37.87 26.47
C VAL A 530 25.69 38.19 25.26
N LEU A 531 25.27 39.15 24.42
CA LEU A 531 26.03 39.59 23.25
C LEU A 531 27.44 40.05 23.61
N GLY A 532 27.60 40.74 24.76
CA GLY A 532 28.91 41.18 25.26
C GLY A 532 29.85 40.05 25.70
N ARG A 533 29.36 38.81 25.84
CA ARG A 533 30.13 37.62 26.23
C ARG A 533 30.09 36.50 25.17
N SER A 534 29.54 36.79 24.00
CA SER A 534 29.35 35.84 22.90
C SER A 534 30.55 35.81 21.94
N SER A 535 30.72 34.69 21.22
CA SER A 535 31.65 34.59 20.08
C SER A 535 31.27 35.58 18.97
N MET A 536 32.20 35.92 18.08
CA MET A 536 31.95 36.91 17.00
C MET A 536 30.81 36.45 16.07
N GLY A 537 30.75 35.16 15.72
CA GLY A 537 29.68 34.58 14.90
C GLY A 537 28.32 34.58 15.61
N PHE A 538 28.28 34.22 16.90
CA PHE A 538 27.04 34.23 17.67
C PHE A 538 26.51 35.63 17.92
N ALA A 539 27.40 36.60 18.16
CA ALA A 539 27.04 38.00 18.34
C ALA A 539 26.35 38.57 17.09
N ASP A 540 26.78 38.18 15.89
CA ASP A 540 26.14 38.58 14.64
C ASP A 540 24.78 37.90 14.45
N TRP A 541 24.64 36.63 14.85
CA TRP A 541 23.36 35.94 14.87
C TRP A 541 22.34 36.60 15.82
N LEU A 542 22.77 37.03 17.02
CA LEU A 542 21.95 37.74 18.00
C LEU A 542 21.51 39.13 17.52
N ARG A 543 22.30 39.78 16.66
CA ARG A 543 21.97 41.10 16.07
C ARG A 543 20.97 41.00 14.93
N ASP A 544 20.90 39.87 14.23
CA ASP A 544 19.98 39.70 13.11
C ASP A 544 18.51 39.76 13.58
N ARG A 545 17.77 40.74 13.05
CA ARG A 545 16.36 40.96 13.36
C ARG A 545 15.48 39.76 13.01
N LYS A 546 15.88 38.93 12.04
CA LYS A 546 15.16 37.70 11.65
C LYS A 546 15.14 36.66 12.79
N ASN A 547 16.13 36.70 13.67
CA ASN A 547 16.28 35.72 14.76
C ASN A 547 15.57 36.13 16.05
N ARG A 548 14.97 37.33 16.15
CA ARG A 548 14.32 37.83 17.38
C ARG A 548 13.35 36.84 18.03
N ARG A 549 12.56 36.11 17.23
CA ARG A 549 11.64 35.08 17.75
C ARG A 549 12.37 33.86 18.29
N LYS A 550 13.48 33.47 17.65
CA LYS A 550 14.32 32.33 18.05
C LYS A 550 15.11 32.62 19.33
N ILE A 551 15.55 33.87 19.54
CA ILE A 551 16.32 34.29 20.73
C ILE A 551 15.57 33.97 22.02
N GLY A 552 14.27 34.29 22.10
CA GLY A 552 13.47 34.01 23.29
C GLY A 552 13.39 32.51 23.61
N HIS A 553 13.16 31.69 22.59
CA HIS A 553 13.11 30.23 22.75
C HIS A 553 14.45 29.65 23.23
N ARG A 554 15.59 30.20 22.77
CA ARG A 554 16.91 29.76 23.24
C ARG A 554 17.17 30.13 24.70
N PHE A 555 16.73 31.32 25.15
CA PHE A 555 16.78 31.66 26.59
C PHE A 555 15.97 30.67 27.43
N GLU A 556 14.79 30.25 26.95
CA GLU A 556 13.98 29.23 27.62
C GLU A 556 14.70 27.88 27.71
N GLY A 557 15.40 27.48 26.64
CA GLY A 557 16.26 26.29 26.62
C GLY A 557 17.39 26.35 27.66
N CYS A 558 17.90 27.53 27.97
CA CYS A 558 18.91 27.76 29.02
C CYS A 558 18.29 27.98 30.43
N GLY A 559 16.97 27.80 30.59
CA GLY A 559 16.30 27.96 31.88
C GLY A 559 15.89 29.39 32.25
N TYR A 560 15.82 30.30 31.28
CA TYR A 560 15.38 31.69 31.47
C TYR A 560 14.07 31.99 30.75
N VAL A 561 13.17 32.72 31.39
CA VAL A 561 11.87 33.13 30.84
C VAL A 561 11.81 34.64 30.68
N SER A 562 11.11 35.13 29.65
CA SER A 562 10.95 36.57 29.44
C SER A 562 10.07 37.17 30.55
N VAL A 563 10.55 38.23 31.19
CA VAL A 563 9.83 38.93 32.25
C VAL A 563 9.24 40.21 31.67
N ARG A 564 7.93 40.38 31.78
CA ARG A 564 7.24 41.60 31.36
C ARG A 564 7.33 42.65 32.45
N ASN A 565 7.59 43.89 32.07
CA ASN A 565 7.55 45.03 32.98
C ASN A 565 6.09 45.31 33.41
N PRO A 566 5.73 45.20 34.71
CA PRO A 566 4.38 45.43 35.18
C PRO A 566 3.95 46.91 35.09
N ASP A 567 4.90 47.85 35.10
CA ASP A 567 4.63 49.29 35.07
C ASP A 567 4.50 49.86 33.65
N ASP A 568 4.75 49.05 32.61
CA ASP A 568 4.63 49.47 31.20
C ASP A 568 3.52 48.71 30.47
N ALA A 569 2.35 49.35 30.42
CA ALA A 569 1.13 48.79 29.82
C ALA A 569 1.14 48.71 28.28
N ARG A 570 2.10 49.33 27.56
CA ARG A 570 2.08 49.38 26.08
C ARG A 570 2.76 48.17 25.46
N ASP A 571 4.03 47.96 25.78
CA ASP A 571 4.88 46.96 25.13
C ASP A 571 5.64 46.08 26.15
N GLY A 572 5.50 46.36 27.45
CA GLY A 572 5.99 45.48 28.52
C GLY A 572 7.50 45.29 28.58
N GLN A 573 8.27 46.17 27.92
CA GLN A 573 9.72 46.14 27.88
C GLN A 573 10.34 46.89 29.06
N TRP A 574 11.57 46.53 29.40
CA TRP A 574 12.34 47.18 30.45
C TRP A 574 13.25 48.25 29.85
N LYS A 575 13.36 49.40 30.51
CA LYS A 575 14.31 50.46 30.14
C LYS A 575 15.58 50.29 30.97
N ILE A 576 16.63 49.75 30.36
CA ILE A 576 17.92 49.48 31.00
C ILE A 576 19.00 50.24 30.23
N ALA A 577 19.84 51.01 30.92
CA ALA A 577 20.87 51.86 30.32
C ALA A 577 20.35 52.75 29.18
N GLY A 578 19.14 53.31 29.34
CA GLY A 578 18.51 54.21 28.36
C GLY A 578 17.86 53.52 27.14
N ARG A 579 17.97 52.19 26.99
CA ARG A 579 17.38 51.43 25.87
C ARG A 579 16.22 50.54 26.34
N ARG A 580 15.17 50.42 25.51
CA ARG A 580 14.07 49.47 25.72
C ARG A 580 14.51 48.09 25.25
N GLN A 581 14.44 47.10 26.12
CA GLN A 581 14.83 45.72 25.82
C GLN A 581 14.06 44.70 26.67
N THR A 582 14.03 43.46 26.18
CA THR A 582 13.47 42.32 26.91
C THR A 582 14.45 41.84 27.97
N VAL A 583 13.95 41.54 29.17
CA VAL A 583 14.71 40.91 30.25
C VAL A 583 14.27 39.45 30.37
N TYR A 584 15.24 38.56 30.58
CA TYR A 584 15.01 37.15 30.83
C TYR A 584 15.47 36.80 32.24
N ALA A 585 14.64 36.18 33.06
CA ALA A 585 14.98 35.77 34.43
C ALA A 585 14.91 34.26 34.58
N LYS A 586 15.62 33.70 35.57
CA LYS A 586 15.61 32.26 35.80
C LYS A 586 14.19 31.74 36.06
N ARG A 587 13.83 30.68 35.36
CA ARG A 587 12.50 30.06 35.41
C ARG A 587 12.12 29.52 36.79
N GLU A 588 13.11 29.10 37.57
CA GLU A 588 12.95 28.56 38.92
C GLU A 588 12.55 29.62 39.97
N LEU A 589 12.73 30.91 39.66
CA LEU A 589 12.33 32.01 40.54
C LEU A 589 10.80 32.21 40.48
N CYS A 590 10.19 32.57 41.61
CA CYS A 590 8.77 32.96 41.60
C CYS A 590 8.57 34.27 40.84
N LEU A 591 7.34 34.55 40.38
CA LEU A 591 7.05 35.75 39.57
C LEU A 591 7.50 37.06 40.24
N ARG A 592 7.34 37.16 41.57
CA ARG A 592 7.80 38.31 42.35
C ARG A 592 9.32 38.48 42.28
N ASP A 593 10.06 37.39 42.41
CA ASP A 593 11.53 37.41 42.38
C ASP A 593 12.08 37.61 40.97
N GLN A 594 11.38 37.13 39.95
CA GLN A 594 11.69 37.41 38.54
C GLN A 594 11.58 38.92 38.24
N VAL A 595 10.49 39.56 38.68
CA VAL A 595 10.29 41.02 38.53
C VAL A 595 11.34 41.79 39.32
N ALA A 596 11.60 41.42 40.58
CA ALA A 596 12.64 42.06 41.39
C ALA A 596 14.06 41.86 40.83
N ALA A 597 14.35 40.73 40.18
CA ALA A 597 15.61 40.52 39.47
C ALA A 597 15.72 41.41 38.22
N ALA A 598 14.62 41.60 37.48
CA ALA A 598 14.59 42.50 36.33
C ALA A 598 14.71 43.99 36.73
N GLU A 599 14.06 44.41 37.81
CA GLU A 599 14.18 45.76 38.38
C GLU A 599 15.63 46.09 38.77
N ARG A 600 16.33 45.14 39.40
CA ARG A 600 17.75 45.33 39.76
C ARG A 600 18.63 45.64 38.55
N LEU A 601 18.32 45.11 37.36
CA LEU A 601 19.05 45.44 36.14
C LEU A 601 18.84 46.88 35.66
N THR A 602 17.70 47.50 36.01
CA THR A 602 17.43 48.91 35.67
C THR A 602 18.24 49.88 36.54
N MET A 603 18.66 49.43 37.72
CA MET A 603 19.42 50.21 38.69
C MET A 603 20.95 50.12 38.48
N LEU A 604 21.43 49.25 37.59
CA LEU A 604 22.85 49.14 37.27
C LEU A 604 23.29 50.31 36.38
N PRO A 605 24.39 51.02 36.71
CA PRO A 605 24.91 52.09 35.88
C PRO A 605 25.38 51.56 34.52
N SER A 606 25.21 52.36 33.45
CA SER A 606 25.69 52.01 32.11
C SER A 606 27.18 51.67 32.15
N PRO A 607 27.62 50.53 31.58
CA PRO A 607 29.05 50.26 31.46
C PRO A 607 29.66 51.33 30.54
N SER A 608 30.65 52.04 31.09
CA SER A 608 31.46 53.07 30.43
C SER A 608 32.29 52.51 29.28
#